data_AF-A0A7S1TE39-F1
#
_entry.id   AF-A0A7S1TE39-F1
#
_cell.length_a   1.000
_cell.length_b   1.000
_cell.length_c   1.000
_cell.angle_alpha   90.00
_cell.angle_beta   90.00
_cell.angle_gamma   90.00
#
_symmetry.space_group_name_H-M   'P 1'
#
loop_
_entity.id
_entity.type
_entity.pdbx_description
1 polymer ?
#
loop_
_entity_poly.entity_id
_entity_poly.type
_entity_poly.pdbx_seq_one_letter_code
_entity_poly.pdbx_strand_id
1 'polypeptide(L)'
;LFYLKMKDSDIVPDEDEILFGFKDGGMRWTGSIITGLTVHRRAKPGWRLDVTPFLVLYGVWVYLVATSGREIGIPGIGLSRKLDLFWAMFGFVVLVLIHALVLLGQHWSVRFRVAVGYFRIANVERDLKDLVKLDDVRVLVIPAPHKGHAELVRLHRSKEPDMRFFFMFQKRNYVLDERETNLFRKIRYPVKLPL
;
A
#
# COMPACT_ATOMS: atom_id res chain seq x y z
N LEU A 1 -9.91 -13.56 -21.04
CA LEU A 1 -10.98 -13.64 -20.03
C LEU A 1 -11.90 -12.46 -20.24
N PHE A 2 -13.17 -12.72 -20.52
CA PHE A 2 -14.12 -11.84 -21.21
C PHE A 2 -14.45 -10.54 -20.47
N TYR A 3 -14.01 -9.38 -20.99
CA TYR A 3 -14.65 -8.10 -20.73
C TYR A 3 -15.77 -7.92 -21.75
N LEU A 4 -17.00 -8.26 -21.36
CA LEU A 4 -18.19 -7.86 -22.11
C LEU A 4 -18.26 -6.33 -22.09
N LYS A 5 -18.28 -5.76 -23.30
CA LYS A 5 -18.53 -4.35 -23.61
C LYS A 5 -19.95 -4.01 -23.14
N MET A 6 -20.14 -3.74 -21.85
CA MET A 6 -21.41 -3.26 -21.31
C MET A 6 -21.59 -1.81 -21.75
N LYS A 7 -22.79 -1.48 -22.21
CA LYS A 7 -23.19 -0.16 -22.68
C LYS A 7 -23.53 0.69 -21.46
N ASP A 8 -23.10 1.96 -21.46
CA ASP A 8 -23.23 2.91 -20.33
C ASP A 8 -24.65 3.09 -19.76
N SER A 9 -25.69 2.65 -20.48
CA SER A 9 -27.10 2.71 -20.05
C SER A 9 -27.46 1.81 -18.86
N ASP A 10 -26.55 0.90 -18.49
CA ASP A 10 -26.84 -0.21 -17.59
C ASP A 10 -26.26 -0.02 -16.18
N ILE A 11 -25.51 1.05 -15.96
CA ILE A 11 -24.80 1.33 -14.71
C ILE A 11 -25.58 2.36 -13.92
N VAL A 12 -26.49 1.89 -13.08
CA VAL A 12 -27.31 2.76 -12.21
C VAL A 12 -26.61 2.92 -10.85
N PRO A 13 -26.21 4.15 -10.45
CA PRO A 13 -25.71 4.41 -9.11
C PRO A 13 -26.83 4.18 -8.08
N ASP A 14 -26.52 3.53 -6.97
CA ASP A 14 -27.47 3.28 -5.88
C ASP A 14 -27.66 4.59 -5.08
N GLU A 15 -28.84 5.22 -5.14
CA GLU A 15 -29.14 6.48 -4.44
C GLU A 15 -29.54 6.28 -2.96
N ASP A 16 -29.81 5.03 -2.54
CA ASP A 16 -30.35 4.70 -1.21
C ASP A 16 -29.31 4.12 -0.22
N GLU A 17 -28.02 4.08 -0.57
CA GLU A 17 -27.02 3.46 0.30
C GLU A 17 -26.41 4.44 1.33
N ILE A 18 -26.33 3.98 2.58
CA ILE A 18 -25.70 4.68 3.71
C ILE A 18 -24.26 5.05 3.38
N LEU A 19 -23.94 6.34 3.49
CA LEU A 19 -22.59 6.88 3.34
C LEU A 19 -21.73 6.51 4.55
N PHE A 20 -20.66 5.75 4.32
CA PHE A 20 -19.65 5.45 5.32
C PHE A 20 -18.39 6.27 5.04
N GLY A 21 -17.75 6.81 6.07
CA GLY A 21 -16.56 7.62 5.91
C GLY A 21 -15.90 8.03 7.21
N PHE A 22 -14.64 8.44 7.12
CA PHE A 22 -13.93 9.04 8.25
C PHE A 22 -14.37 10.50 8.42
N LYS A 23 -14.64 10.89 9.67
CA LYS A 23 -15.07 12.26 10.04
C LYS A 23 -14.00 13.33 9.73
N ASP A 24 -12.74 12.93 9.55
CA ASP A 24 -11.57 13.81 9.44
C ASP A 24 -11.10 14.04 7.98
N GLY A 25 -12.02 14.14 7.02
CA GLY A 25 -11.66 14.36 5.61
C GLY A 25 -11.01 13.16 4.91
N GLY A 26 -11.23 11.95 5.45
CA GLY A 26 -10.83 10.71 4.79
C GLY A 26 -11.78 10.31 3.66
N MET A 27 -11.41 9.25 2.92
CA MET A 27 -12.25 8.71 1.85
C MET A 27 -13.60 8.24 2.37
N ARG A 28 -14.62 8.48 1.56
CA ARG A 28 -15.98 8.02 1.75
C ARG A 28 -16.26 6.88 0.78
N TRP A 29 -17.14 5.98 1.17
CA TRP A 29 -17.55 4.88 0.32
C TRP A 29 -18.96 4.43 0.65
N THR A 30 -19.51 3.67 -0.27
CA THR A 30 -20.87 3.18 -0.19
C THR A 30 -20.91 1.66 0.04
N GLY A 31 -21.81 1.20 0.91
CA GLY A 31 -22.07 -0.22 1.19
C GLY A 31 -21.44 -0.79 2.46
N SER A 32 -22.11 -1.78 3.06
CA SER A 32 -21.81 -2.32 4.41
C SER A 32 -20.68 -3.34 4.48
N ILE A 33 -19.96 -3.59 3.38
CA ILE A 33 -18.88 -4.59 3.35
C ILE A 33 -17.56 -4.00 3.84
N ILE A 34 -17.34 -2.72 3.58
CA ILE A 34 -16.08 -2.04 3.85
C ILE A 34 -16.27 -1.20 5.12
N THR A 35 -15.34 -1.32 6.06
CA THR A 35 -15.29 -0.52 7.29
C THR A 35 -14.20 0.55 7.22
N GLY A 36 -13.18 0.36 6.37
CA GLY A 36 -12.16 1.36 6.14
C GLY A 36 -11.64 1.32 4.72
N LEU A 37 -11.50 2.49 4.11
CA LEU A 37 -10.91 2.65 2.78
C LEU A 37 -9.80 3.70 2.83
N THR A 38 -8.61 3.32 2.36
CA THR A 38 -7.49 4.27 2.24
C THR A 38 -6.72 4.01 0.95
N VAL A 39 -6.40 5.07 0.21
CA VAL A 39 -5.55 4.99 -0.99
C VAL A 39 -4.11 5.24 -0.59
N HIS A 40 -3.23 4.44 -1.17
CA HIS A 40 -1.81 4.39 -0.88
C HIS A 40 -1.02 4.38 -2.17
N ARG A 41 0.10 5.10 -2.20
CA ARG A 41 1.07 5.09 -3.28
C ARG A 41 2.28 4.28 -2.88
N ARG A 42 2.79 3.46 -3.80
CA ARG A 42 4.06 2.76 -3.59
C ARG A 42 5.19 3.77 -3.38
N ALA A 43 5.94 3.62 -2.29
CA ALA A 43 7.11 4.42 -2.01
C ALA A 43 8.20 4.15 -3.06
N LYS A 44 8.92 5.21 -3.47
CA LYS A 44 10.12 5.07 -4.29
C LYS A 44 11.14 4.21 -3.56
N PRO A 45 11.99 3.42 -4.25
CA PRO A 45 12.92 2.49 -3.60
C PRO A 45 13.77 3.10 -2.47
N GLY A 46 14.26 4.34 -2.64
CA GLY A 46 15.06 5.04 -1.62
C GLY A 46 14.28 5.58 -0.41
N TRP A 47 12.94 5.53 -0.43
CA TRP A 47 12.07 5.93 0.67
C TRP A 47 11.36 4.74 1.32
N ARG A 48 11.64 3.51 0.87
CA ARG A 48 11.03 2.33 1.49
C ARG A 48 11.79 1.95 2.75
N LEU A 49 11.05 1.72 3.84
CA LEU A 49 11.62 1.37 5.13
C LEU A 49 12.20 -0.04 5.19
N ASP A 50 12.01 -0.87 4.16
CA ASP A 50 12.68 -2.16 4.04
C ASP A 50 14.04 -2.09 3.34
N VAL A 51 14.28 -1.06 2.51
CA VAL A 51 15.54 -0.96 1.77
C VAL A 51 16.48 0.03 2.43
N THR A 52 16.00 1.23 2.74
CA THR A 52 16.86 2.35 3.17
C THR A 52 17.58 2.09 4.51
N PRO A 53 16.90 1.72 5.62
CA PRO A 53 17.59 1.50 6.88
C PRO A 53 18.51 0.27 6.82
N PHE A 54 18.12 -0.78 6.11
CA PHE A 54 18.96 -1.96 5.94
C PHE A 54 20.20 -1.65 5.11
N LEU A 55 20.09 -0.87 4.03
CA LEU A 55 21.25 -0.45 3.23
C LEU A 55 22.26 0.33 4.07
N VAL A 56 21.78 1.27 4.90
CA VAL A 56 22.64 1.99 5.86
C VAL A 56 23.28 1.02 6.84
N LEU A 57 22.51 0.07 7.38
CA LEU A 57 23.00 -0.91 8.35
C LEU A 57 24.07 -1.84 7.73
N TYR A 58 23.88 -2.31 6.50
CA TYR A 58 24.90 -3.06 5.74
C TYR A 58 26.14 -2.20 5.50
N GLY A 59 25.98 -0.92 5.13
CA GLY A 59 27.11 0.00 4.94
C GLY A 59 27.92 0.20 6.21
N VAL A 60 27.24 0.43 7.34
CA VAL A 60 27.86 0.54 8.66
C VAL A 60 28.55 -0.77 9.04
N TRP A 61 27.91 -1.92 8.80
CA TRP A 61 28.52 -3.23 9.06
C TRP A 61 29.82 -3.44 8.28
N VAL A 62 29.79 -3.19 6.97
CA VAL A 62 30.97 -3.28 6.11
C VAL A 62 32.06 -2.32 6.57
N TYR A 63 31.68 -1.07 6.93
CA TYR A 63 32.62 -0.10 7.47
C TYR A 63 33.29 -0.60 8.76
N LEU A 64 32.52 -1.17 9.69
CA LEU A 64 33.04 -1.71 10.96
C LEU A 64 33.98 -2.91 10.73
N VAL A 65 33.66 -3.80 9.79
CA VAL A 65 34.52 -4.95 9.46
C VAL A 65 35.79 -4.51 8.71
N ALA A 66 35.68 -3.54 7.80
CA ALA A 66 36.85 -3.01 7.08
C ALA A 66 37.78 -2.22 8.00
N THR A 67 37.23 -1.59 9.04
CA THR A 67 37.98 -0.78 9.98
C THR A 67 38.46 -1.54 11.21
N SER A 68 37.94 -2.74 11.51
CA SER A 68 38.36 -3.54 12.67
C SER A 68 39.83 -4.01 12.62
N GLY A 69 40.43 -4.05 11.44
CA GLY A 69 41.87 -4.31 11.25
C GLY A 69 42.76 -3.07 11.46
N ARG A 70 42.17 -1.88 11.54
CA ARG A 70 42.82 -0.63 11.94
C ARG A 70 42.39 -0.32 13.37
N GLU A 71 43.29 0.15 14.23
CA GLU A 71 42.89 0.63 15.55
C GLU A 71 42.07 1.93 15.41
N ILE A 72 40.78 1.83 15.09
CA ILE A 72 39.89 2.98 15.12
C ILE A 72 39.39 3.13 16.54
N GLY A 73 40.22 3.74 17.37
CA GLY A 73 39.79 4.31 18.64
C GLY A 73 38.95 5.55 18.37
N ILE A 74 37.70 5.57 18.83
CA ILE A 74 36.97 6.83 18.99
C ILE A 74 37.50 7.46 20.29
N PRO A 75 38.26 8.58 20.24
CA PRO A 75 38.77 9.21 21.45
C PRO A 75 37.58 9.66 22.30
N GLY A 76 37.47 9.12 23.52
CA GLY A 76 36.41 9.45 24.48
C GLY A 76 35.45 8.33 24.86
N ILE A 77 35.40 7.20 24.12
CA ILE A 77 34.47 6.09 24.43
C ILE A 77 35.22 4.82 24.90
N GLY A 78 36.55 4.78 24.82
CA GLY A 78 37.36 3.66 25.35
C GLY A 78 37.08 2.30 24.69
N LEU A 79 36.36 2.28 23.56
CA LEU A 79 35.93 1.06 22.90
C LEU A 79 36.97 0.60 21.86
N SER A 80 38.10 0.07 22.32
CA SER A 80 39.09 -0.60 21.47
C SER A 80 38.60 -2.01 21.09
N ARG A 81 37.64 -2.10 20.17
CA ARG A 81 37.10 -3.39 19.72
C ARG A 81 37.88 -3.92 18.53
N LYS A 82 38.79 -4.87 18.77
CA LYS A 82 39.12 -5.89 17.76
C LYS A 82 37.87 -6.73 17.55
N LEU A 83 37.29 -6.65 16.36
CA LEU A 83 36.18 -7.53 16.00
C LEU A 83 36.77 -8.84 15.50
N ASP A 84 36.68 -9.90 16.29
CA ASP A 84 37.09 -11.23 15.82
C ASP A 84 36.21 -11.66 14.64
N LEU A 85 36.79 -12.44 13.72
CA LEU A 85 36.10 -12.95 12.54
C LEU A 85 34.79 -13.68 12.90
N PHE A 86 34.78 -14.41 14.03
CA PHE A 86 33.60 -15.08 14.53
C PHE A 86 32.44 -14.11 14.81
N TRP A 87 32.70 -13.02 15.54
CA TRP A 87 31.70 -12.00 15.86
C TRP A 87 31.26 -11.23 14.61
N ALA A 88 32.17 -11.01 13.67
CA ALA A 88 31.87 -10.41 12.36
C ALA A 88 31.01 -11.32 11.46
N MET A 89 31.12 -12.64 11.56
CA MET A 89 30.22 -13.54 10.84
C MET A 89 28.87 -13.63 11.55
N PHE A 90 28.87 -13.75 12.88
CA PHE A 90 27.65 -13.85 13.67
C PHE A 90 26.76 -12.62 13.49
N GLY A 91 27.32 -11.41 13.60
CA GLY A 91 26.54 -10.18 13.41
C GLY A 91 25.98 -10.03 12.00
N PHE A 92 26.72 -10.47 10.97
CA PHE A 92 26.22 -10.48 9.60
C PHE A 92 25.01 -11.42 9.44
N VAL A 93 25.09 -12.64 9.98
CA VAL A 93 23.99 -13.61 9.95
C VAL A 93 22.75 -13.04 10.64
N VAL A 94 22.91 -12.45 11.82
CA VAL A 94 21.81 -11.80 12.55
C VAL A 94 21.17 -10.68 11.72
N LEU A 95 21.99 -9.85 11.08
CA LEU A 95 21.53 -8.74 10.26
C LEU A 95 20.74 -9.23 9.03
N VAL A 96 21.21 -10.28 8.36
CA VAL A 96 20.51 -10.93 7.25
C VAL A 96 19.20 -11.56 7.72
N LEU A 97 19.20 -12.24 8.88
CA LEU A 97 17.99 -12.84 9.46
C LEU A 97 16.93 -11.79 9.79
N ILE A 98 17.31 -10.67 10.39
CA ILE A 98 16.38 -9.56 10.68
C ILE A 98 15.80 -9.00 9.37
N HIS A 99 16.65 -8.82 8.35
CA HIS A 99 16.18 -8.35 7.04
C HIS A 99 15.19 -9.32 6.40
N ALA A 100 15.48 -10.62 6.43
CA ALA A 100 14.58 -11.66 5.95
C ALA A 100 13.25 -11.67 6.72
N LEU A 101 13.28 -11.46 8.03
CA LEU A 101 12.09 -11.42 8.88
C LEU A 101 11.17 -10.24 8.53
N VAL A 102 11.75 -9.08 8.19
CA VAL A 102 10.98 -7.93 7.69
C VAL A 102 10.31 -8.25 6.35
N LEU A 103 11.05 -8.84 5.41
CA LEU A 103 10.49 -9.25 4.11
C LEU A 103 9.36 -10.28 4.28
N LEU A 104 9.55 -11.24 5.19
CA LEU A 104 8.53 -12.22 5.52
C LEU A 104 7.30 -11.55 6.15
N GLY A 105 7.49 -10.61 7.09
CA GLY A 105 6.42 -9.82 7.68
C GLY A 105 5.58 -9.09 6.63
N GLN A 106 6.21 -8.56 5.58
CA GLN A 106 5.49 -7.95 4.45
C GLN A 106 4.69 -8.96 3.62
N HIS A 107 5.16 -10.21 3.55
CA HIS A 107 4.44 -11.26 2.84
C HIS A 107 3.13 -11.62 3.57
N TRP A 108 3.20 -11.84 4.89
CA TRP A 108 2.08 -12.31 5.70
C TRP A 108 1.08 -11.22 6.10
N SER A 109 1.54 -9.98 6.31
CA SER A 109 0.69 -8.90 6.78
C SER A 109 0.57 -7.78 5.74
N VAL A 110 -0.63 -7.60 5.20
CA VAL A 110 -0.95 -6.50 4.28
C VAL A 110 -0.79 -5.15 4.98
N ARG A 111 -1.16 -5.04 6.26
CA ARG A 111 -0.99 -3.80 7.04
C ARG A 111 0.48 -3.45 7.21
N PHE A 112 1.32 -4.44 7.52
CA PHE A 112 2.76 -4.24 7.63
C PHE A 112 3.37 -3.87 6.27
N ARG A 113 2.95 -4.54 5.19
CA ARG A 113 3.37 -4.22 3.82
C ARG A 113 3.05 -2.76 3.46
N VAL A 114 1.87 -2.27 3.81
CA VAL A 114 1.47 -0.87 3.60
C VAL A 114 2.36 0.07 4.40
N ALA A 115 2.57 -0.20 5.69
CA ALA A 115 3.37 0.65 6.57
C ALA A 115 4.83 0.80 6.09
N VAL A 116 5.43 -0.26 5.55
CA VAL A 116 6.86 -0.27 5.18
C VAL A 116 7.10 0.25 3.76
N GLY A 117 6.15 0.02 2.84
CA GLY A 117 6.36 0.22 1.40
C GLY A 117 5.46 1.25 0.74
N TYR A 118 4.52 1.88 1.47
CA TYR A 118 3.53 2.76 0.87
C TYR A 118 3.32 4.04 1.68
N PHE A 119 2.98 5.11 0.96
CA PHE A 119 2.55 6.39 1.52
C PHE A 119 1.06 6.59 1.34
N ARG A 120 0.39 7.06 2.39
CA ARG A 120 -1.05 7.37 2.33
C ARG A 120 -1.28 8.62 1.48
N ILE A 121 -2.25 8.55 0.57
CA ILE A 121 -2.75 9.69 -0.20
C ILE A 121 -3.99 10.23 0.52
N ALA A 122 -4.01 11.53 0.77
CA ALA A 122 -5.15 12.21 1.39
C ALA A 122 -6.20 12.62 0.35
N ASN A 123 -5.77 13.18 -0.78
CA ASN A 123 -6.66 13.70 -1.83
C ASN A 123 -6.46 12.94 -3.14
N VAL A 124 -7.42 12.08 -3.49
CA VAL A 124 -7.35 11.23 -4.68
C VAL A 124 -7.25 12.07 -5.94
N GLU A 125 -8.16 13.03 -6.16
CA GLU A 125 -8.18 13.79 -7.42
C GLU A 125 -6.94 14.65 -7.67
N ARG A 126 -6.47 15.39 -6.66
CA ARG A 126 -5.31 16.28 -6.80
C ARG A 126 -4.05 15.47 -7.03
N ASP A 127 -3.80 14.49 -6.17
CA ASP A 127 -2.56 13.71 -6.24
C ASP A 127 -2.57 12.76 -7.43
N LEU A 128 -3.73 12.23 -7.87
CA LEU A 128 -3.78 11.39 -9.09
C LEU A 128 -3.64 12.16 -10.40
N LYS A 129 -4.02 13.45 -10.46
CA LYS A 129 -3.75 14.27 -11.64
C LYS A 129 -2.25 14.43 -11.90
N ASP A 130 -1.46 14.52 -10.82
CA ASP A 130 -0.01 14.64 -10.89
C ASP A 130 0.70 13.29 -11.10
N LEU A 131 -0.03 12.17 -10.99
CA LEU A 131 0.53 10.83 -11.09
C LEU A 131 0.44 10.28 -12.52
N VAL A 132 1.56 10.38 -13.22
CA VAL A 132 1.79 9.79 -14.55
C VAL A 132 1.76 8.25 -14.54
N LYS A 133 1.98 7.61 -13.37
CA LYS A 133 2.05 6.13 -13.24
C LYS A 133 1.00 5.62 -12.26
N LEU A 134 -0.15 5.23 -12.80
CA LEU A 134 -1.26 4.66 -12.01
C LEU A 134 -0.94 3.28 -11.43
N ASP A 135 -0.03 2.52 -12.05
CA ASP A 135 0.33 1.17 -11.62
C ASP A 135 0.91 1.11 -10.19
N ASP A 136 1.39 2.24 -9.68
CA ASP A 136 1.93 2.37 -8.33
C ASP A 136 0.89 2.75 -7.27
N VAL A 137 -0.36 3.02 -7.66
CA VAL A 137 -1.45 3.41 -6.75
C VAL A 137 -2.29 2.19 -6.39
N ARG A 138 -2.51 2.00 -5.08
CA ARG A 138 -3.28 0.89 -4.53
C ARG A 138 -4.24 1.35 -3.46
N VAL A 139 -5.31 0.61 -3.28
CA VAL A 139 -6.37 0.86 -2.30
C VAL A 139 -6.31 -0.21 -1.23
N LEU A 140 -6.08 0.19 0.02
CA LEU A 140 -6.23 -0.67 1.17
C LEU A 140 -7.69 -0.68 1.59
N VAL A 141 -8.32 -1.84 1.44
CA VAL A 141 -9.70 -2.10 1.82
C VAL A 141 -9.68 -2.90 3.13
N ILE A 142 -10.34 -2.36 4.16
CA ILE A 142 -10.55 -3.04 5.44
C ILE A 142 -12.02 -3.48 5.45
N PRO A 143 -12.31 -4.79 5.32
CA PRO A 143 -13.67 -5.28 5.39
C PRO A 143 -14.21 -5.21 6.82
N ALA A 144 -15.53 -5.28 6.93
CA ALA A 144 -16.22 -5.41 8.19
C ALA A 144 -15.87 -6.73 8.89
N PRO A 145 -16.03 -6.80 10.23
CA PRO A 145 -15.90 -8.04 10.98
C PRO A 145 -16.73 -9.15 10.30
N HIS A 146 -16.15 -10.33 10.13
CA HIS A 146 -16.75 -11.50 9.47
C HIS A 146 -16.97 -11.41 7.95
N LYS A 147 -16.52 -10.34 7.28
CA LYS A 147 -16.64 -10.20 5.80
C LYS A 147 -15.32 -10.38 5.05
N GLY A 148 -14.34 -11.05 5.66
CA GLY A 148 -13.06 -11.43 5.05
C GLY A 148 -11.85 -10.71 5.64
N HIS A 149 -10.78 -10.62 4.85
CA HIS A 149 -9.48 -10.07 5.27
C HIS A 149 -9.15 -8.76 4.54
N ALA A 150 -8.28 -7.95 5.16
CA ALA A 150 -7.81 -6.70 4.55
C ALA A 150 -7.00 -6.99 3.28
N GLU A 151 -7.31 -6.27 2.21
CA GLU A 151 -6.70 -6.49 0.90
C GLU A 151 -6.18 -5.19 0.31
N LEU A 152 -5.09 -5.31 -0.48
CA LEU A 152 -4.49 -4.21 -1.20
C LEU A 152 -4.82 -4.32 -2.70
N VAL A 153 -5.88 -3.64 -3.11
CA VAL A 153 -6.43 -3.69 -4.47
C VAL A 153 -5.74 -2.66 -5.37
N ARG A 154 -5.59 -2.95 -6.66
CA ARG A 154 -5.07 -1.97 -7.63
C ARG A 154 -6.18 -0.99 -8.02
N LEU A 155 -5.82 0.29 -8.11
CA LEU A 155 -6.72 1.31 -8.65
C LEU A 155 -6.54 1.34 -10.17
N HIS A 156 -7.63 1.20 -10.92
CA HIS A 156 -7.63 1.26 -12.37
C HIS A 156 -8.21 2.60 -12.84
N ARG A 157 -7.72 3.10 -13.97
CA ARG A 157 -8.28 4.27 -14.66
C ARG A 157 -9.10 3.80 -15.84
N SER A 158 -10.39 4.15 -15.89
CA SER A 158 -11.15 3.93 -17.12
C SER A 158 -10.75 4.97 -18.17
N LYS A 159 -10.93 4.60 -19.43
CA LYS A 159 -10.83 5.52 -20.56
C LYS A 159 -12.15 6.26 -20.79
N GLU A 160 -13.25 5.80 -20.17
CA GLU A 160 -14.53 6.49 -20.22
C GLU A 160 -14.46 7.84 -19.49
N PRO A 161 -15.11 8.88 -20.04
CA PRO A 161 -15.14 10.21 -19.44
C PRO A 161 -15.86 10.26 -18.10
N ASP A 162 -16.80 9.34 -17.84
CA ASP A 162 -17.63 9.29 -16.63
C ASP A 162 -17.06 8.39 -15.51
N MET A 163 -16.00 7.61 -15.80
CA MET A 163 -15.43 6.63 -14.87
C MET A 163 -13.93 6.80 -14.67
N ARG A 164 -13.50 7.91 -14.06
CA ARG A 164 -12.06 8.19 -13.95
C ARG A 164 -11.28 7.11 -13.21
N PHE A 165 -11.81 6.59 -12.11
CA PHE A 165 -11.11 5.59 -11.29
C PHE A 165 -12.05 4.53 -10.73
N PHE A 166 -11.64 3.26 -10.82
CA PHE A 166 -12.39 2.13 -10.27
C PHE A 166 -11.46 1.09 -9.64
N PHE A 167 -11.99 0.34 -8.67
CA PHE A 167 -11.33 -0.84 -8.11
C PHE A 167 -12.34 -1.97 -7.89
N MET A 168 -11.84 -3.20 -7.90
CA MET A 168 -12.66 -4.40 -7.68
C MET A 168 -12.29 -5.05 -6.35
N PHE A 169 -13.25 -5.20 -5.45
CA PHE A 169 -13.06 -5.89 -4.17
C PHE A 169 -14.11 -6.99 -4.03
N GLN A 170 -13.69 -8.24 -3.80
CA GLN A 170 -14.58 -9.39 -3.66
C GLN A 170 -15.63 -9.52 -4.78
N LYS A 171 -15.19 -9.37 -6.05
CA LYS A 171 -16.05 -9.36 -7.26
C LYS A 171 -17.09 -8.23 -7.33
N ARG A 172 -16.96 -7.19 -6.50
CA ARG A 172 -17.79 -5.98 -6.54
C ARG A 172 -16.97 -4.82 -7.07
N ASN A 173 -17.55 -4.06 -7.99
CA ASN A 173 -16.91 -2.89 -8.57
C ASN A 173 -17.31 -1.64 -7.79
N TYR A 174 -16.30 -0.84 -7.46
CA TYR A 174 -16.43 0.45 -6.82
C TYR A 174 -15.85 1.52 -7.74
N VAL A 175 -16.62 2.56 -8.02
CA VAL A 175 -16.24 3.67 -8.91
C VAL A 175 -16.22 4.97 -8.14
N LEU A 176 -15.22 5.80 -8.41
CA LEU A 176 -15.14 7.14 -7.85
C LEU A 176 -16.20 8.03 -8.51
N ASP A 177 -17.06 8.64 -7.70
CA ASP A 177 -18.06 9.60 -8.17
C ASP A 177 -17.38 10.89 -8.63
N GLU A 178 -17.81 11.43 -9.78
CA GLU A 178 -17.30 12.70 -10.30
C GLU A 178 -17.84 13.92 -9.54
N ARG A 179 -19.01 13.80 -8.92
CA ARG A 179 -19.69 14.91 -8.24
C ARG A 179 -19.22 15.09 -6.81
N GLU A 180 -18.82 14.00 -6.15
CA GLU A 180 -18.33 14.01 -4.77
C GLU A 180 -16.88 13.55 -4.70
N THR A 181 -15.98 14.50 -4.43
CA THR A 181 -14.56 14.22 -4.23
C THR A 181 -14.34 13.19 -3.12
N ASN A 182 -13.56 12.15 -3.40
CA ASN A 182 -13.21 11.06 -2.49
C ASN A 182 -14.36 10.10 -2.10
N LEU A 183 -15.46 10.04 -2.87
CA LEU A 183 -16.53 9.05 -2.67
C LEU A 183 -16.43 7.89 -3.66
N PHE A 184 -16.29 6.66 -3.15
CA PHE A 184 -16.39 5.44 -3.96
C PHE A 184 -17.78 4.81 -3.86
N ARG A 185 -18.56 4.88 -4.94
CA ARG A 185 -19.88 4.26 -5.05
C ARG A 185 -19.79 2.82 -5.53
N LYS A 186 -20.61 1.95 -4.94
CA LYS A 186 -20.76 0.57 -5.39
C LYS A 186 -21.67 0.54 -6.62
N ILE A 187 -21.23 -0.10 -7.70
CA ILE A 187 -22.08 -0.35 -8.85
C ILE A 187 -22.98 -1.55 -8.58
N ARG A 188 -24.27 -1.43 -8.92
CA ARG A 188 -25.18 -2.57 -9.05
C ARG A 188 -25.25 -2.99 -10.51
N TYR A 189 -25.15 -4.30 -10.76
CA TYR A 189 -25.48 -4.84 -12.07
C TYR A 189 -26.99 -4.81 -12.25
N PRO A 190 -27.51 -4.45 -13.43
CA PRO A 190 -28.94 -4.46 -13.70
C PRO A 190 -29.43 -5.90 -13.59
N VAL A 191 -30.26 -6.15 -12.58
CA VAL A 191 -30.88 -7.46 -12.36
C VAL A 191 -32.22 -7.41 -13.10
N LYS A 192 -32.21 -7.86 -14.37
CA LYS A 192 -33.36 -8.09 -15.28
C LYS A 192 -33.70 -6.93 -16.22
N LEU A 193 -33.37 -7.10 -17.50
CA LEU A 193 -34.33 -6.85 -18.57
C LEU A 193 -35.09 -8.16 -18.79
N PRO A 194 -36.43 -8.18 -18.85
CA PRO A 194 -37.15 -9.36 -19.34
C PRO A 194 -36.66 -9.65 -20.76
N LEU A 195 -36.32 -10.92 -21.02
CA LEU A 195 -35.99 -11.45 -22.34
C LEU A 195 -37.16 -11.30 -23.30
#